data_AF-Q5BTE6-F1
#
_entry.id   AF-Q5BTE6-F1
#
_cell.length_a   1.000
_cell.length_b   1.000
_cell.length_c   1.000
_cell.angle_alpha   90.00
_cell.angle_beta   90.00
_cell.angle_gamma   90.00
#
_symmetry.space_group_name_H-M   'P 1'
#
loop_
_entity.id
_entity.type
_entity.pdbx_description
1 polymer ?
#
loop_
_entity_poly.entity_id
_entity_poly.type
_entity_poly.pdbx_seq_one_letter_code
_entity_poly.pdbx_strand_id
1 'polypeptide(L)'
;MSRRLSTFSKVPPIGSRSVLIAIDGSEHSKRAFDYYVNWLHRPDDSVTIYHAVEPVSLPTLSLSSPMGIPSSEWSNIVEANLKRVREIRE
;
A
#
# COMPACT_ATOMS: atom_id res chain seq x y z
N MET A 1 -7.43 24.36 7.35
CA MET A 1 -6.80 23.03 7.16
C MET A 1 -6.23 22.95 5.75
N SER A 2 -4.92 23.18 5.58
CA SER A 2 -4.27 23.05 4.28
C SER A 2 -4.10 21.56 3.98
N ARG A 3 -4.84 21.04 2.99
CA ARG A 3 -4.63 19.67 2.49
C ARG A 3 -3.21 19.62 1.93
N ARG A 4 -2.31 18.90 2.60
CA ARG A 4 -1.02 18.54 1.99
C ARG A 4 -1.33 17.86 0.66
N LEU A 5 -0.94 18.47 -0.44
CA LEU A 5 -0.94 17.83 -1.75
C LEU A 5 -0.06 16.59 -1.62
N SER A 6 -0.66 15.41 -1.80
CA SER A 6 0.06 14.15 -1.76
C SER A 6 1.11 14.16 -2.85
N THR A 7 2.39 14.16 -2.48
CA THR A 7 3.54 14.04 -3.40
C THR A 7 3.57 12.72 -4.18
N PHE A 8 2.66 11.80 -3.88
CA PHE A 8 2.60 10.45 -4.44
C PHE A 8 1.73 10.30 -5.70
N SER A 9 1.01 11.35 -6.12
CA SER A 9 0.18 11.31 -7.33
C SER A 9 0.37 12.59 -8.14
N LYS A 10 0.68 12.43 -9.43
CA LYS A 10 0.73 13.55 -10.37
C LYS A 10 -0.70 14.04 -10.60
N VAL A 11 -0.92 15.34 -10.42
CA VAL A 11 -2.23 15.93 -10.72
C VAL A 11 -2.52 15.72 -12.21
N PRO A 12 -3.67 15.12 -12.57
CA PRO A 12 -4.05 14.94 -13.96
C PRO A 12 -4.17 16.30 -14.66
N PRO A 13 -3.74 16.43 -15.92
CA PRO A 13 -4.03 17.60 -16.74
C PRO A 13 -5.55 17.86 -16.81
N ILE A 14 -5.94 19.12 -17.04
CA ILE A 14 -7.35 19.49 -17.17
C ILE A 14 -7.95 18.77 -18.39
N GLY A 15 -9.02 18.01 -18.16
CA GLY A 15 -9.70 17.20 -19.18
C GLY A 15 -9.19 15.76 -19.29
N SER A 16 -8.08 15.42 -18.64
CA SER A 16 -7.56 14.06 -18.56
C SER A 16 -8.26 13.25 -17.47
N ARG A 17 -8.40 11.94 -17.70
CA ARG A 17 -8.96 11.02 -16.73
C ARG A 17 -7.91 10.63 -15.68
N SER A 18 -8.31 10.66 -14.41
CA SER A 18 -7.51 10.13 -13.29
C SER A 18 -7.94 8.72 -12.97
N VAL A 19 -6.99 7.78 -12.93
CA VAL A 19 -7.24 6.37 -12.65
C VAL A 19 -6.42 5.94 -11.46
N LEU A 20 -7.07 5.39 -10.42
CA LEU A 20 -6.39 4.76 -9.30
C LEU A 20 -6.57 3.25 -9.38
N ILE A 21 -5.47 2.51 -9.34
CA ILE A 21 -5.46 1.05 -9.35
C ILE A 21 -4.93 0.57 -8.00
N ALA A 22 -5.79 -0.09 -7.22
CA ALA A 22 -5.39 -0.70 -5.97
C ALA A 22 -4.71 -2.04 -6.22
N ILE A 23 -3.51 -2.23 -5.65
CA ILE A 23 -2.77 -3.47 -5.68
C ILE A 23 -2.53 -3.99 -4.27
N ASP A 24 -2.65 -5.30 -4.07
CA ASP A 24 -2.46 -5.97 -2.78
C ASP A 24 -1.61 -7.24 -2.88
N GLY A 25 -1.06 -7.52 -4.07
CA GLY A 25 -0.29 -8.74 -4.36
C GLY A 25 -1.13 -9.97 -4.69
N SER A 26 -2.46 -9.90 -4.60
CA SER A 26 -3.35 -11.00 -4.98
C SER A 26 -3.42 -11.19 -6.50
N GLU A 27 -3.79 -12.39 -6.95
CA GLU A 27 -4.05 -12.66 -8.36
C GLU A 27 -5.19 -11.78 -8.93
N HIS A 28 -6.16 -11.42 -8.09
CA HIS A 28 -7.26 -10.53 -8.48
C HIS A 28 -6.77 -9.13 -8.79
N SER A 29 -5.91 -8.56 -7.94
CA SER A 29 -5.33 -7.25 -8.20
C SER A 29 -4.45 -7.25 -9.45
N LYS A 30 -3.69 -8.33 -9.69
CA LYS A 30 -2.93 -8.52 -10.93
C LYS A 30 -3.83 -8.54 -12.16
N ARG A 31 -4.92 -9.32 -12.15
CA ARG A 31 -5.86 -9.38 -13.28
C ARG A 31 -6.54 -8.02 -13.53
N ALA A 32 -6.86 -7.26 -12.50
CA ALA A 32 -7.43 -5.92 -12.63
C ALA A 32 -6.44 -4.94 -13.28
N PHE A 33 -5.16 -4.99 -12.85
CA PHE A 33 -4.08 -4.23 -13.48
C PHE A 33 -3.90 -4.62 -14.95
N ASP A 34 -3.80 -5.92 -15.25
CA ASP A 34 -3.66 -6.42 -16.61
C ASP A 34 -4.85 -6.01 -17.50
N TYR A 35 -6.07 -6.05 -16.97
CA TYR A 35 -7.26 -5.62 -17.70
C TYR A 35 -7.20 -4.13 -18.05
N TYR A 36 -6.76 -3.30 -17.10
CA TYR A 36 -6.58 -1.88 -17.35
C TYR A 36 -5.58 -1.63 -18.49
N VAL A 37 -4.38 -2.23 -18.40
CA VAL A 37 -3.31 -2.06 -19.39
C VAL A 37 -3.73 -2.51 -20.78
N ASN A 38 -4.42 -3.65 -20.87
CA ASN A 38 -4.75 -4.25 -22.16
C ASN A 38 -5.99 -3.64 -22.83
N TRP A 39 -6.94 -3.10 -22.05
CA TRP A 39 -8.27 -2.77 -22.58
C TRP A 39 -8.81 -1.38 -22.21
N LEU A 40 -8.40 -0.78 -21.09
CA LEU A 40 -8.97 0.48 -20.60
C LEU A 40 -8.03 1.68 -20.71
N HIS A 41 -6.73 1.43 -20.91
CA HIS A 41 -5.71 2.46 -21.00
C HIS A 41 -5.98 3.41 -22.17
N ARG A 42 -5.95 4.71 -21.88
CA ARG A 42 -5.96 5.80 -22.87
C ARG A 42 -4.66 6.59 -22.77
N PRO A 43 -4.16 7.16 -23.89
CA PRO A 43 -2.89 7.89 -23.91
C PRO A 43 -2.81 9.08 -22.94
N ASP A 44 -3.95 9.64 -22.57
CA ASP A 44 -4.10 10.81 -21.70
C ASP A 44 -4.44 10.45 -20.24
N ASP A 45 -4.54 9.16 -19.90
CA ASP A 45 -4.84 8.74 -18.53
C ASP A 45 -3.67 9.08 -17.58
N SER A 46 -4.00 9.68 -16.43
CA SER A 46 -3.06 9.81 -15.30
C SER A 46 -3.31 8.70 -14.29
N VAL A 47 -2.42 7.71 -14.30
CA VAL A 47 -2.58 6.48 -13.51
C VAL A 47 -1.79 6.56 -12.21
N THR A 48 -2.46 6.26 -11.10
CA THR A 48 -1.87 6.12 -9.77
C THR A 48 -2.02 4.67 -9.31
N ILE A 49 -0.91 3.98 -9.11
CA ILE A 49 -0.91 2.64 -8.49
C ILE A 49 -0.84 2.84 -6.97
N TYR A 50 -1.77 2.23 -6.24
CA TYR A 50 -1.91 2.39 -4.80
C TYR A 50 -1.84 1.04 -4.09
N HIS A 51 -0.95 0.93 -3.11
CA HIS A 51 -0.88 -0.24 -2.23
C HIS A 51 -1.19 0.18 -0.79
N ALA A 52 -2.26 -0.38 -0.23
CA ALA A 52 -2.60 -0.19 1.17
C ALA A 52 -1.79 -1.18 2.03
N VAL A 53 -0.92 -0.65 2.88
CA VAL A 53 -0.15 -1.48 3.83
C VAL A 53 -0.95 -1.59 5.12
N GLU A 54 -1.29 -2.81 5.52
CA GLU A 54 -1.90 -3.07 6.82
C GLU A 54 -0.86 -2.84 7.94
N PRO A 55 -1.16 -2.00 8.95
CA PRO A 55 -0.29 -1.86 10.10
C PRO A 55 -0.31 -3.14 10.91
N VAL A 56 0.87 -3.54 11.39
CA VAL A 56 1.01 -4.77 12.15
C VAL A 56 0.26 -4.70 13.47
N SER A 57 -0.56 -5.72 13.76
CA SER A 57 -1.13 -5.91 15.09
C SER A 57 -0.01 -6.33 16.05
N LEU A 58 0.55 -5.34 16.75
CA LEU A 58 1.45 -5.61 17.86
C LEU A 58 0.62 -6.19 19.02
N PRO A 59 1.14 -7.20 19.74
CA PRO A 59 0.45 -7.70 20.92
C PRO A 59 0.26 -6.55 21.92
N THR A 60 -0.95 -6.42 22.45
CA THR A 60 -1.29 -5.39 23.43
C THR A 60 -0.37 -5.50 24.64
N LEU A 61 0.39 -4.45 24.92
CA LEU A 61 1.19 -4.33 26.13
C LEU A 61 0.25 -4.40 27.34
N SER A 62 0.31 -5.49 28.10
CA SER A 62 -0.38 -5.56 29.37
C SER A 62 0.39 -4.71 30.39
N LEU A 63 -0.16 -3.56 30.78
CA LEU A 63 0.43 -2.68 31.80
C LEU A 63 0.60 -3.35 33.17
N SER A 64 0.02 -4.55 33.36
CA SER A 64 0.15 -5.36 34.57
C SER A 64 1.49 -6.10 34.70
N SER A 65 2.30 -6.18 33.64
CA SER A 65 3.57 -6.91 33.64
C SER A 65 4.68 -6.12 32.92
N PRO A 66 5.42 -5.24 33.62
CA PRO A 66 6.45 -4.37 33.03
C PRO A 66 7.64 -5.11 32.41
N MET A 67 7.83 -6.39 32.77
CA MET A 67 8.99 -7.21 32.39
C MET A 67 8.72 -8.17 31.21
N GLY A 68 7.51 -8.14 30.64
CA GLY A 68 7.05 -9.14 29.68
C GLY A 68 7.02 -8.69 28.23
N ILE A 69 7.88 -7.75 27.81
CA ILE A 69 8.00 -7.35 26.40
C ILE A 69 9.06 -8.24 25.73
N PRO A 70 8.70 -9.29 24.96
CA PRO A 70 9.67 -10.09 24.24
C PRO A 70 10.04 -9.32 22.98
N SER A 71 11.14 -8.56 23.05
CA SER A 71 11.61 -7.71 21.96
C SER A 71 11.88 -8.49 20.65
N SER A 72 12.23 -9.77 20.76
CA SER A 72 12.49 -10.66 19.62
C SER A 72 11.22 -11.01 18.84
N GLU A 73 10.11 -11.33 19.53
CA GLU A 73 8.84 -11.68 18.87
C GLU A 73 8.27 -10.49 18.10
N TRP A 74 8.37 -9.30 18.69
CA TRP A 74 7.98 -8.04 18.05
C TRP A 74 8.83 -7.75 16.81
N SER A 75 10.15 -7.95 16.92
CA SER A 75 11.07 -7.75 15.80
C SER A 75 10.74 -8.66 14.63
N ASN A 76 10.46 -9.95 14.89
CA ASN A 76 10.08 -10.92 13.87
C ASN A 76 8.77 -10.55 13.17
N ILE A 77 7.77 -10.10 13.93
CA ILE A 77 6.46 -9.68 13.40
C ILE A 77 6.60 -8.44 12.49
N VAL A 78 7.39 -7.46 12.92
CA VAL A 78 7.67 -6.26 12.11
C VAL A 78 8.46 -6.62 10.86
N GLU A 79 9.50 -7.43 10.99
CA GLU A 79 10.37 -7.83 9.88
C GLU A 79 9.63 -8.65 8.82
N ALA A 80 8.76 -9.57 9.23
CA ALA A 80 7.90 -10.33 8.32
C ALA A 80 6.96 -9.43 7.51
N ASN A 81 6.40 -8.39 8.13
CA ASN A 81 5.55 -7.44 7.41
C ASN A 81 6.34 -6.52 6.48
N LEU A 82 7.52 -6.06 6.91
CA LEU A 82 8.42 -5.29 6.05
C LEU A 82 8.83 -6.09 4.81
N LYS A 83 9.08 -7.40 4.95
CA LYS A 83 9.43 -8.26 3.83
C LYS A 83 8.29 -8.35 2.81
N ARG A 84 7.05 -8.60 3.25
CA ARG A 84 5.86 -8.63 2.35
C ARG A 84 5.65 -7.31 1.62
N VAL A 85 5.82 -6.18 2.31
CA VAL A 85 5.67 -4.86 1.70
C VAL A 85 6.77 -4.58 0.65
N ARG A 86 7.98 -5.13 0.83
CA ARG A 86 9.07 -5.00 -0.15
C ARG A 86 8.81 -5.82 -1.41
N GLU A 87 8.26 -7.02 -1.27
CA GLU A 87 7.93 -7.91 -2.41
C GLU A 87 6.90 -7.28 -3.37
N ILE A 88 6.08 -6.32 -2.92
CA ILE A 88 5.11 -5.61 -3.76
C ILE A 88 5.73 -4.35 -4.40
N ARG A 89 6.88 -3.88 -3.91
CA ARG A 89 7.58 -2.68 -4.42
C ARG A 89 8.55 -2.97 -5.57
N GLU A 90 9.07 -4.19 -5.65
CA GLU A 90 9.96 -4.67 -6.72
C GLU A 90 9.16 -5.25 -7.89
#